data_AF-A0A950J4P0-F1
#
_entry.id   AF-A0A950J4P0-F1
#
_cell.length_a   1.000
_cell.length_b   1.000
_cell.length_c   1.000
_cell.angle_alpha   90.00
_cell.angle_beta   90.00
_cell.angle_gamma   90.00
#
_symmetry.space_group_name_H-M   'P 1'
#
loop_
_entity.id
_entity.type
_entity.pdbx_description
1 polymer ?
#
loop_
_entity_poly.entity_id
_entity_poly.type
_entity_poly.pdbx_seq_one_letter_code
_entity_poly.pdbx_strand_id
1 'polypeptide(L)'
;MPKVVVVGGGPAGSTCAARLAARGLDVTLLERTAFPRTKVCGEYLNTAAQEQLHEFGAGETIAAESNRIEGIRLHVDETELQLPFGAPAWAIARSRLDELLLLHAKKAGAQTMTARVENVERIGAHMQVGFRDASGFEHTLEADTVVGADGLGSIVARKCDLASRAKRSGRFAVGGHFNGFGSLDGFIEMYVTRKAYFAINPLSSELANVMIVVSESDLHRWTGAFDERMEQTALQLAAGKRGIGSVQRVGKRVAIGPLAHEVRKVAEENVYVVGDAAGFVDPFTGQGVFLALRSAKLAAEAIEAELAHKESAQNVRARYSAEHGKVFGARARVAALVSFLIRTPWLTRRAARNLERSAELRNSIMSVIAGQQPSEPLNSAMILRLVA
;
A
#
# COMPACT_ATOMS: atom_id res chain seq x y z
N MET A 1 27.83 7.93 15.54
CA MET A 1 26.79 6.94 15.18
C MET A 1 26.52 7.09 13.70
N PRO A 2 26.31 6.00 12.94
CA PRO A 2 25.95 6.11 11.53
C PRO A 2 24.66 6.92 11.35
N LYS A 3 24.68 7.86 10.40
CA LYS A 3 23.56 8.76 10.09
C LYS A 3 22.70 8.16 8.97
N VAL A 4 21.41 8.01 9.23
CA VAL A 4 20.45 7.53 8.24
C VAL A 4 19.36 8.56 8.03
N VAL A 5 19.14 8.95 6.78
CA VAL A 5 17.99 9.81 6.41
C VAL A 5 16.91 8.95 5.75
N VAL A 6 15.71 8.96 6.33
CA VAL A 6 14.53 8.30 5.76
C VAL A 6 13.64 9.36 5.12
N VAL A 7 13.34 9.23 3.83
CA VAL A 7 12.52 10.18 3.09
C VAL A 7 11.11 9.63 2.94
N GLY A 8 10.15 10.23 3.63
CA GLY A 8 8.72 9.84 3.66
C GLY A 8 8.30 9.20 4.98
N GLY A 9 7.20 9.67 5.55
CA GLY A 9 6.64 9.24 6.84
C GLY A 9 5.43 8.31 6.74
N GLY A 10 5.27 7.60 5.62
CA GLY A 10 4.25 6.56 5.49
C GLY A 10 4.63 5.26 6.23
N PRO A 11 3.85 4.18 6.08
CA PRO A 11 4.10 2.93 6.79
C PRO A 11 5.51 2.37 6.60
N ALA A 12 6.03 2.37 5.37
CA ALA A 12 7.40 1.91 5.11
C ALA A 12 8.45 2.76 5.82
N GLY A 13 8.36 4.09 5.71
CA GLY A 13 9.36 5.00 6.24
C GLY A 13 9.36 5.04 7.76
N SER A 14 8.18 5.16 8.38
CA SER A 14 8.05 5.15 9.84
C SER A 14 8.51 3.81 10.44
N THR A 15 8.19 2.68 9.82
CA THR A 15 8.67 1.36 10.28
C THR A 15 10.18 1.21 10.11
N CYS A 16 10.75 1.65 8.99
CA CYS A 16 12.19 1.60 8.76
C CYS A 16 12.94 2.49 9.77
N ALA A 17 12.49 3.74 9.92
CA ALA A 17 13.10 4.70 10.83
C ALA A 17 13.08 4.22 12.29
N ALA A 18 11.95 3.70 12.74
CA ALA A 18 11.81 3.15 14.09
C ALA A 18 12.74 1.97 14.34
N ARG A 19 12.82 1.01 13.40
CA ARG A 19 13.69 -0.17 13.54
C ARG A 19 15.16 0.24 13.63
N LEU A 20 15.61 1.12 12.75
CA LEU A 20 16.98 1.62 12.76
C LEU A 20 17.29 2.43 14.02
N ALA A 21 16.38 3.31 14.46
CA ALA A 21 16.55 4.08 15.69
C ALA A 21 16.61 3.19 16.94
N ALA A 22 15.75 2.17 17.02
CA ALA A 22 15.77 1.18 18.11
C ALA A 22 17.07 0.36 18.17
N ARG A 23 17.87 0.38 17.11
CA ARG A 23 19.20 -0.25 17.03
C ARG A 23 20.36 0.73 17.25
N GLY A 24 20.05 1.95 17.68
CA GLY A 24 21.04 2.97 18.05
C GLY A 24 21.64 3.72 16.86
N LEU A 25 21.01 3.69 15.69
CA LEU A 25 21.41 4.54 14.57
C LEU A 25 20.86 5.96 14.75
N ASP A 26 21.59 6.96 14.23
CA ASP A 26 21.14 8.35 14.22
C ASP A 26 20.21 8.55 13.02
N VAL A 27 18.90 8.53 13.27
CA VAL A 27 17.88 8.52 12.23
C VAL A 27 17.13 9.83 12.16
N THR A 28 17.14 10.46 10.99
CA THR A 28 16.28 11.61 10.66
C THR A 28 15.26 11.21 9.59
N LEU A 29 13.97 11.34 9.89
CA LEU A 29 12.87 11.12 8.97
C LEU A 29 12.33 12.47 8.47
N LEU A 30 12.36 12.66 7.15
CA LEU A 30 11.85 13.85 6.46
C LEU A 30 10.52 13.55 5.78
N GLU A 31 9.46 14.26 6.14
CA GLU A 31 8.13 14.05 5.55
C GLU A 31 7.49 15.38 5.13
N ARG A 32 7.07 15.45 3.87
CA ARG A 32 6.63 16.69 3.23
C ARG A 32 5.29 17.24 3.72
N THR A 33 4.53 16.47 4.49
CA THR A 33 3.16 16.79 4.91
C THR A 33 3.05 16.70 6.42
N ALA A 34 2.41 17.68 7.07
CA ALA A 34 2.06 17.57 8.48
C ALA A 34 1.03 16.45 8.71
N PHE A 35 1.08 15.84 9.90
CA PHE A 35 0.18 14.75 10.30
C PHE A 35 -0.88 15.30 11.27
N PRO A 36 -2.09 14.70 11.31
CA PRO A 36 -2.57 13.60 10.47
C PRO A 36 -2.80 14.01 9.01
N ARG A 37 -2.57 13.10 8.04
CA ARG A 37 -2.72 13.38 6.60
C ARG A 37 -3.57 12.36 5.86
N THR A 38 -4.39 12.81 4.91
CA THR A 38 -5.12 11.93 4.00
C THR A 38 -4.20 11.33 2.93
N LYS A 39 -4.37 10.05 2.61
CA LYS A 39 -3.63 9.36 1.54
C LYS A 39 -4.53 8.33 0.87
N VAL A 40 -4.35 8.11 -0.43
CA VAL A 40 -5.06 7.03 -1.13
C VAL A 40 -4.69 5.67 -0.54
N CYS A 41 -5.70 4.90 -0.16
CA CYS A 41 -5.61 3.50 0.26
C CYS A 41 -7.04 2.95 0.40
N GLY A 42 -7.19 1.63 0.28
CA GLY A 42 -8.43 0.94 0.65
C GLY A 42 -8.65 0.82 2.16
N GLU A 43 -7.70 1.28 2.99
CA GLU A 43 -7.82 1.37 4.47
C GLU A 43 -8.14 0.05 5.18
N TYR A 44 -7.59 -1.03 4.62
CA TYR A 44 -7.69 -2.38 5.13
C TYR A 44 -6.28 -2.94 5.38
N LEU A 45 -6.13 -3.68 6.48
CA LEU A 45 -4.92 -4.38 6.89
C LEU A 45 -5.22 -5.87 7.04
N ASN A 46 -4.65 -6.66 6.13
CA ASN A 46 -4.75 -8.12 6.20
C ASN A 46 -3.98 -8.68 7.40
N THR A 47 -4.24 -9.94 7.74
CA THR A 47 -3.65 -10.59 8.93
C THR A 47 -2.12 -10.59 8.89
N ALA A 48 -1.52 -10.74 7.70
CA ALA A 48 -0.07 -10.66 7.53
C ALA A 48 0.51 -9.26 7.86
N ALA A 49 -0.22 -8.18 7.59
CA ALA A 49 0.16 -6.85 8.02
C ALA A 49 0.04 -6.71 9.54
N GLN A 50 -1.03 -7.26 10.14
CA GLN A 50 -1.22 -7.25 11.60
C GLN A 50 -0.07 -7.95 12.32
N GLU A 51 0.30 -9.15 11.87
CA GLU A 51 1.43 -9.91 12.42
C GLU A 51 2.72 -9.09 12.41
N GLN A 52 3.00 -8.37 11.32
CA GLN A 52 4.17 -7.49 11.24
C GLN A 52 4.08 -6.28 12.17
N LEU A 53 2.89 -5.72 12.36
CA LEU A 53 2.68 -4.62 13.30
C LEU A 53 2.86 -5.09 14.75
N HIS A 54 2.41 -6.30 15.10
CA HIS A 54 2.67 -6.91 16.41
C HIS A 54 4.17 -7.19 16.60
N GLU A 55 4.86 -7.77 15.62
CA GLU A 55 6.30 -8.01 15.68
C GLU A 55 7.10 -6.70 15.86
N PHE A 56 6.59 -5.61 15.28
CA PHE A 56 7.15 -4.27 15.38
C PHE A 56 6.77 -3.54 16.69
N GLY A 57 5.89 -4.10 17.51
CA GLY A 57 5.46 -3.48 18.77
C GLY A 57 4.48 -2.31 18.61
N ALA A 58 3.89 -2.13 17.42
CA ALA A 58 2.81 -1.16 17.18
C ALA A 58 1.42 -1.82 17.08
N GLY A 59 1.36 -3.15 17.07
CA GLY A 59 0.14 -3.93 16.84
C GLY A 59 -1.00 -3.58 17.80
N GLU A 60 -0.77 -3.62 19.11
CA GLU A 60 -1.81 -3.32 20.11
C GLU A 60 -2.38 -1.90 19.98
N THR A 61 -1.52 -0.91 19.77
CA THR A 61 -1.94 0.49 19.61
C THR A 61 -2.78 0.68 18.35
N ILE A 62 -2.43 0.00 17.27
CA ILE A 62 -3.19 0.08 16.01
C ILE A 62 -4.49 -0.71 16.12
N ALA A 63 -4.47 -1.89 16.75
CA ALA A 63 -5.65 -2.72 16.96
C ALA A 63 -6.72 -1.99 17.77
N ALA A 64 -6.33 -1.26 18.81
CA ALA A 64 -7.23 -0.46 19.64
C ALA A 64 -7.96 0.67 18.89
N GLU A 65 -7.41 1.09 17.75
CA GLU A 65 -7.93 2.17 16.89
C GLU A 65 -8.51 1.64 15.58
N SER A 66 -8.61 0.31 15.44
CA SER A 66 -9.07 -0.37 14.24
C SER A 66 -10.44 -1.01 14.44
N ASN A 67 -11.24 -0.99 13.38
CA ASN A 67 -12.45 -1.80 13.29
C ASN A 67 -12.15 -3.18 12.70
N ARG A 68 -13.00 -4.15 13.01
CA ARG A 68 -12.86 -5.53 12.51
C ARG A 68 -13.51 -5.67 11.15
N ILE A 69 -12.84 -6.36 10.25
CA ILE A 69 -13.38 -6.77 8.96
C ILE A 69 -13.35 -8.29 8.85
N GLU A 70 -14.50 -8.89 8.62
CA GLU A 70 -14.68 -10.35 8.61
C GLU A 70 -14.36 -10.99 7.25
N GLY A 71 -14.46 -10.22 6.17
CA GLY A 71 -14.20 -10.72 4.82
C GLY A 71 -14.43 -9.71 3.71
N ILE A 72 -14.48 -10.24 2.48
CA ILE A 72 -14.85 -9.51 1.27
C ILE A 72 -16.20 -10.03 0.76
N ARG A 73 -17.11 -9.12 0.44
CA ARG A 73 -18.32 -9.40 -0.32
C ARG A 73 -18.08 -8.96 -1.76
N LEU A 74 -17.93 -9.92 -2.67
CA LEU A 74 -17.64 -9.68 -4.07
C LEU A 74 -18.92 -9.71 -4.90
N HIS A 75 -19.20 -8.61 -5.60
CA HIS A 75 -20.31 -8.47 -6.53
C HIS A 75 -19.80 -8.48 -7.98
N VAL A 76 -20.23 -9.46 -8.76
CA VAL A 76 -19.93 -9.61 -10.19
C VAL A 76 -21.24 -9.75 -10.95
N ASP A 77 -21.62 -8.74 -11.73
CA ASP A 77 -22.95 -8.66 -12.35
C ASP A 77 -24.05 -8.85 -11.27
N GLU A 78 -24.88 -9.90 -11.36
CA GLU A 78 -25.93 -10.26 -10.40
C GLU A 78 -25.47 -11.27 -9.31
N THR A 79 -24.25 -11.77 -9.39
CA THR A 79 -23.71 -12.75 -8.44
C THR A 79 -23.08 -12.02 -7.25
N GLU A 80 -23.45 -12.44 -6.03
CA GLU A 80 -22.77 -12.07 -4.79
C GLU A 80 -22.01 -13.29 -4.24
N LEU A 81 -20.76 -13.09 -3.86
CA LEU A 81 -19.94 -14.09 -3.16
C LEU A 81 -19.41 -13.50 -1.85
N GLN A 82 -19.64 -14.21 -0.75
CA GLN A 82 -19.02 -13.88 0.52
C GLN A 82 -17.74 -14.70 0.69
N LEU A 83 -16.65 -13.98 0.94
CA LEU A 83 -15.30 -14.50 1.03
C LEU A 83 -14.72 -14.13 2.40
N PRO A 84 -14.99 -14.93 3.45
CA PRO A 84 -14.47 -14.66 4.79
C PRO A 84 -12.95 -14.82 4.84
N PHE A 85 -12.28 -14.01 5.66
CA PHE A 85 -10.82 -14.11 5.86
C PHE A 85 -10.40 -15.29 6.75
N GLY A 86 -11.35 -15.89 7.48
CA GLY A 86 -11.09 -16.91 8.50
C GLY A 86 -10.62 -16.34 9.83
N ALA A 87 -9.76 -15.32 9.80
CA ALA A 87 -9.43 -14.46 10.95
C ALA A 87 -9.69 -12.99 10.59
N PRO A 88 -10.27 -12.18 11.49
CA PRO A 88 -10.66 -10.82 11.15
C PRO A 88 -9.48 -9.92 10.82
N ALA A 89 -9.64 -9.18 9.74
CA ALA A 89 -8.75 -8.12 9.35
C ALA A 89 -9.03 -6.83 10.14
N TRP A 90 -8.18 -5.80 9.94
CA TRP A 90 -8.37 -4.49 10.55
C TRP A 90 -8.71 -3.44 9.49
N ALA A 91 -9.64 -2.56 9.80
CA ALA A 91 -9.93 -1.35 9.05
C ALA A 91 -9.58 -0.12 9.89
N ILE A 92 -8.73 0.74 9.34
CA ILE A 92 -8.26 1.95 10.01
C ILE A 92 -7.97 3.04 8.98
N ALA A 93 -8.40 4.26 9.27
CA ALA A 93 -8.12 5.40 8.41
C ALA A 93 -6.60 5.59 8.25
N ARG A 94 -6.13 5.83 7.03
CA ARG A 94 -4.70 6.03 6.74
C ARG A 94 -4.10 7.22 7.45
N SER A 95 -4.90 8.25 7.69
CA SER A 95 -4.49 9.40 8.49
C SER A 95 -4.08 9.00 9.90
N ARG A 96 -4.85 8.11 10.53
CA ARG A 96 -4.59 7.60 11.87
C ARG A 96 -3.49 6.57 11.89
N LEU A 97 -3.49 5.60 10.96
CA LEU A 97 -2.44 4.59 10.85
C LEU A 97 -1.06 5.22 10.64
N ASP A 98 -0.92 6.11 9.65
CA ASP A 98 0.36 6.75 9.34
C ASP A 98 0.85 7.56 10.58
N GLU A 99 -0.06 8.25 11.29
CA GLU A 99 0.26 9.00 12.53
C GLU A 99 0.75 8.11 13.66
N LEU A 100 0.04 7.02 13.97
CA LEU A 100 0.45 6.09 15.02
C LEU A 100 1.82 5.47 14.74
N LEU A 101 2.11 5.14 13.47
CA LEU A 101 3.41 4.62 13.06
C LEU A 101 4.51 5.68 13.17
N LEU A 102 4.24 6.93 12.79
CA LEU A 102 5.20 8.03 12.94
C LEU A 102 5.49 8.32 14.42
N LEU A 103 4.47 8.30 15.29
CA LEU A 103 4.64 8.42 16.74
C LEU A 103 5.47 7.27 17.31
N HIS A 104 5.24 6.04 16.85
CA HIS A 104 6.05 4.90 17.23
C HIS A 104 7.52 5.09 16.81
N ALA A 105 7.80 5.63 15.62
CA ALA A 105 9.16 5.95 15.20
C ALA A 105 9.84 6.99 16.08
N LYS A 106 9.13 8.05 16.48
CA LYS A 106 9.64 9.04 17.45
C LYS A 106 9.96 8.38 18.79
N LYS A 107 9.07 7.53 19.29
CA LYS A 107 9.26 6.80 20.56
C LYS A 107 10.48 5.87 20.52
N ALA A 108 10.79 5.31 19.35
CA ALA A 108 11.98 4.49 19.13
C ALA A 108 13.29 5.31 19.00
N GLY A 109 13.21 6.64 18.98
CA GLY A 109 14.37 7.55 18.94
C GLY A 109 14.61 8.24 17.60
N ALA A 110 13.78 8.02 16.58
CA ALA A 110 13.94 8.71 15.30
C ALA A 110 13.56 10.19 15.43
N GLN A 111 14.41 11.07 14.92
CA GLN A 111 14.09 12.49 14.77
C GLN A 111 13.19 12.65 13.54
N THR A 112 12.14 13.46 13.64
CA THR A 112 11.19 13.65 12.54
C THR A 112 11.02 15.12 12.24
N MET A 113 11.01 15.49 10.96
CA MET A 113 10.80 16.85 10.52
C MET A 113 9.80 16.92 9.38
N THR A 114 8.91 17.91 9.44
CA THR A 114 8.06 18.26 8.30
C THR A 114 8.91 19.02 7.28
N ALA A 115 9.33 18.31 6.23
CA ALA A 115 10.25 18.81 5.22
C ALA A 115 10.05 18.09 3.88
N ARG A 116 10.15 18.84 2.78
CA ARG A 116 10.09 18.32 1.41
C ARG A 116 11.51 18.12 0.88
N VAL A 117 11.89 16.88 0.63
CA VAL A 117 13.15 16.58 -0.08
C VAL A 117 13.05 17.00 -1.55
N GLU A 118 14.06 17.72 -2.02
CA GLU A 118 14.16 18.29 -3.37
C GLU A 118 15.38 17.74 -4.14
N ASN A 119 16.43 17.31 -3.43
CA ASN A 119 17.59 16.67 -4.03
C ASN A 119 18.15 15.56 -3.15
N VAL A 120 18.69 14.52 -3.78
CA VAL A 120 19.49 13.47 -3.14
C VAL A 120 20.62 13.14 -4.08
N GLU A 121 21.85 13.21 -3.59
CA GLU A 121 23.02 12.89 -4.39
C GLU A 121 24.13 12.29 -3.54
N ARG A 122 25.04 11.59 -4.20
CA ARG A 122 26.23 11.04 -3.55
C ARG A 122 27.37 12.04 -3.66
N ILE A 123 28.02 12.32 -2.54
CA ILE A 123 29.20 13.19 -2.46
C ILE A 123 30.33 12.39 -1.79
N GLY A 124 31.25 11.89 -2.62
CA GLY A 124 32.31 11.00 -2.16
C GLY A 124 31.74 9.71 -1.55
N ALA A 125 32.02 9.49 -0.26
CA ALA A 125 31.59 8.31 0.49
C ALA A 125 30.21 8.47 1.17
N HIS A 126 29.62 9.67 1.14
CA HIS A 126 28.37 9.98 1.84
C HIS A 126 27.26 10.37 0.88
N MET A 127 26.04 10.39 1.41
CA MET A 127 24.87 10.95 0.75
C MET A 127 24.60 12.35 1.25
N GLN A 128 24.17 13.23 0.36
CA GLN A 128 23.67 14.55 0.69
C GLN A 128 22.17 14.62 0.32
N VAL A 129 21.37 15.13 1.26
CA VAL A 129 19.91 15.30 1.11
C VAL A 129 19.56 16.77 1.25
N GLY A 130 19.17 17.39 0.14
CA GLY A 130 18.66 18.75 0.10
C GLY A 130 17.15 18.77 0.27
N PHE A 131 16.64 19.60 1.17
CA PHE A 131 15.21 19.70 1.46
C PHE A 131 14.79 21.12 1.86
N ARG A 132 13.49 21.36 1.77
CA ARG A 132 12.84 22.58 2.23
C ARG A 132 12.00 22.30 3.47
N ASP A 133 12.18 23.08 4.52
CA ASP A 133 11.37 22.95 5.74
C ASP A 133 9.95 23.52 5.57
N ALA A 134 9.14 23.44 6.63
CA ALA A 134 7.77 23.96 6.62
C ALA A 134 7.69 25.49 6.48
N SER A 135 8.74 26.23 6.83
CA SER A 135 8.85 27.69 6.64
C SER A 135 9.32 28.09 5.24
N GLY A 136 9.75 27.13 4.43
CA GLY A 136 10.21 27.39 3.06
C GLY A 136 11.73 27.59 2.93
N PHE A 137 12.49 27.47 4.03
CA PHE A 137 13.95 27.59 3.99
C PHE A 137 14.59 26.30 3.47
N GLU A 138 15.67 26.47 2.70
CA GLU A 138 16.46 25.38 2.15
C GLU A 138 17.52 24.93 3.14
N HIS A 139 17.68 23.63 3.25
CA HIS A 139 18.60 22.97 4.16
C HIS A 139 19.22 21.75 3.50
N THR A 140 20.33 21.31 4.08
CA THR A 140 21.06 20.13 3.62
C THR A 140 21.45 19.26 4.81
N LEU A 141 21.30 17.95 4.66
CA LEU A 141 21.81 16.95 5.61
C LEU A 141 22.77 15.99 4.91
N GLU A 142 23.82 15.61 5.63
CA GLU A 142 24.71 14.52 5.24
C GLU A 142 24.29 13.22 5.95
N ALA A 143 24.34 12.11 5.23
CA ALA A 143 23.97 10.79 5.74
C ALA A 143 24.93 9.72 5.21
N ASP A 144 25.16 8.69 6.03
CA ASP A 144 25.85 7.48 5.57
C ASP A 144 24.93 6.65 4.68
N THR A 145 23.63 6.63 4.98
CA THR A 145 22.62 5.91 4.18
C THR A 145 21.36 6.75 4.01
N VAL A 146 20.75 6.70 2.81
CA VAL A 146 19.42 7.25 2.53
C VAL A 146 18.42 6.15 2.24
N VAL A 147 17.25 6.21 2.86
CA VAL A 147 16.12 5.31 2.59
C VAL A 147 15.00 6.07 1.90
N GLY A 148 14.73 5.76 0.64
CA GLY A 148 13.57 6.27 -0.10
C GLY A 148 12.30 5.52 0.27
N ALA A 149 11.44 6.16 1.06
CA ALA A 149 10.12 5.67 1.47
C ALA A 149 8.99 6.63 1.07
N ASP A 150 9.24 7.47 0.06
CA ASP A 150 8.41 8.59 -0.39
C ASP A 150 7.34 8.17 -1.41
N GLY A 151 7.23 6.87 -1.64
CA GLY A 151 6.15 6.21 -2.35
C GLY A 151 6.19 6.41 -3.87
N LEU A 152 5.01 6.37 -4.49
CA LEU A 152 4.87 6.57 -5.94
C LEU A 152 5.48 7.90 -6.40
N GLY A 153 6.33 7.83 -7.42
CA GLY A 153 7.06 8.99 -7.94
C GLY A 153 8.31 9.35 -7.12
N SER A 154 8.86 8.40 -6.36
CA SER A 154 10.01 8.57 -5.47
C SER A 154 11.11 9.44 -6.08
N ILE A 155 11.44 10.54 -5.39
CA ILE A 155 12.56 11.40 -5.75
C ILE A 155 13.89 10.70 -5.50
N VAL A 156 13.99 9.92 -4.41
CA VAL A 156 15.18 9.14 -4.08
C VAL A 156 15.46 8.12 -5.19
N ALA A 157 14.45 7.35 -5.59
CA ALA A 157 14.63 6.37 -6.66
C ALA A 157 15.06 7.02 -7.98
N ARG A 158 14.52 8.20 -8.32
CA ARG A 158 14.86 8.91 -9.56
C ARG A 158 16.26 9.53 -9.53
N LYS A 159 16.60 10.21 -8.44
CA LYS A 159 17.87 10.93 -8.31
C LYS A 159 19.07 10.00 -8.12
N CYS A 160 18.86 8.83 -7.53
CA CYS A 160 19.88 7.80 -7.35
C CYS A 160 19.87 6.72 -8.44
N ASP A 161 19.25 6.98 -9.59
CA ASP A 161 19.21 6.09 -10.77
C ASP A 161 18.65 4.66 -10.53
N LEU A 162 17.78 4.52 -9.52
CA LEU A 162 17.11 3.26 -9.17
C LEU A 162 15.78 3.07 -9.94
N ALA A 163 15.12 4.16 -10.32
CA ALA A 163 13.82 4.14 -10.99
C ALA A 163 13.89 3.54 -12.41
N SER A 164 12.85 2.81 -12.80
CA SER A 164 12.65 2.39 -14.20
C SER A 164 11.82 3.42 -14.97
N ARG A 165 11.88 3.38 -16.31
CA ARG A 165 10.96 4.15 -17.14
C ARG A 165 9.55 3.57 -16.94
N ALA A 166 8.65 4.37 -16.37
CA ALA A 166 7.32 3.91 -16.03
C ALA A 166 6.56 3.41 -17.28
N LYS A 167 6.06 2.17 -17.23
CA LYS A 167 5.02 1.71 -18.16
C LYS A 167 3.73 2.48 -17.84
N ARG A 168 3.08 3.03 -18.86
CA ARG A 168 1.76 3.66 -18.68
C ARG A 168 0.73 2.57 -18.44
N SER A 169 0.31 2.36 -17.19
CA SER A 169 -0.89 1.55 -16.91
C SER A 169 -2.16 2.26 -17.37
N GLY A 170 -2.14 3.60 -17.42
CA GLY A 170 -3.31 4.42 -17.73
C GLY A 170 -4.45 4.20 -16.73
N ARG A 171 -4.16 3.79 -15.49
CA ARG A 171 -5.16 3.57 -14.43
C ARG A 171 -4.89 4.48 -13.24
N PHE A 172 -5.96 4.96 -12.62
CA PHE A 172 -5.93 5.86 -11.48
C PHE A 172 -6.88 5.36 -10.41
N ALA A 173 -6.46 5.41 -9.15
CA ALA A 173 -7.32 5.17 -8.01
C ALA A 173 -7.77 6.52 -7.44
N VAL A 174 -9.07 6.68 -7.22
CA VAL A 174 -9.65 7.90 -6.66
C VAL A 174 -10.70 7.52 -5.64
N GLY A 175 -10.87 8.34 -4.61
CA GLY A 175 -11.82 8.03 -3.55
C GLY A 175 -11.79 9.02 -2.41
N GLY A 176 -12.29 8.56 -1.26
CA GLY A 176 -12.36 9.32 -0.02
C GLY A 176 -13.23 8.62 1.02
N HIS A 177 -13.56 9.34 2.08
CA HIS A 177 -14.47 8.86 3.12
C HIS A 177 -15.88 9.33 2.89
N PHE A 178 -16.85 8.50 3.23
CA PHE A 178 -18.27 8.76 2.98
C PHE A 178 -19.15 8.19 4.10
N ASN A 179 -20.23 8.90 4.38
CA ASN A 179 -21.35 8.43 5.20
C ASN A 179 -22.57 8.15 4.31
N GLY A 180 -23.66 7.66 4.93
CA GLY A 180 -24.96 7.54 4.26
C GLY A 180 -25.20 6.23 3.51
N PHE A 181 -24.32 5.25 3.72
CA PHE A 181 -24.41 3.92 3.14
C PHE A 181 -25.35 2.96 3.90
N GLY A 182 -26.10 3.47 4.89
CA GLY A 182 -26.84 2.60 5.83
C GLY A 182 -25.88 1.84 6.75
N SER A 183 -26.39 0.81 7.44
CA SER A 183 -25.56 -0.01 8.33
C SER A 183 -24.49 -0.78 7.55
N LEU A 184 -23.24 -0.62 7.93
CA LEU A 184 -22.09 -1.32 7.36
C LEU A 184 -21.74 -2.57 8.19
N ASP A 185 -21.81 -3.74 7.58
CA ASP A 185 -21.72 -5.04 8.26
C ASP A 185 -20.33 -5.68 8.16
N GLY A 186 -19.25 -4.98 8.50
CA GLY A 186 -17.91 -5.58 8.69
C GLY A 186 -17.32 -6.35 7.49
N PHE A 187 -17.91 -6.28 6.29
CA PHE A 187 -17.38 -6.85 5.06
C PHE A 187 -16.95 -5.73 4.12
N ILE A 188 -15.82 -5.93 3.43
CA ILE A 188 -15.44 -5.05 2.32
C ILE A 188 -16.27 -5.42 1.11
N GLU A 189 -17.08 -4.49 0.60
CA GLU A 189 -17.85 -4.72 -0.60
C GLU A 189 -17.03 -4.35 -1.83
N MET A 190 -16.78 -5.32 -2.72
CA MET A 190 -16.07 -5.13 -3.98
C MET A 190 -17.03 -5.32 -5.15
N TYR A 191 -17.23 -4.26 -5.92
CA TYR A 191 -18.07 -4.25 -7.11
C TYR A 191 -17.18 -4.29 -8.34
N VAL A 192 -17.18 -5.42 -9.04
CA VAL A 192 -16.37 -5.61 -10.25
C VAL A 192 -17.23 -5.37 -11.47
N THR A 193 -16.76 -4.46 -12.33
CA THR A 193 -17.39 -4.13 -13.61
C THR A 193 -16.44 -4.45 -14.77
N ARG A 194 -16.91 -4.32 -16.01
CA ARG A 194 -16.09 -4.57 -17.22
C ARG A 194 -14.84 -3.69 -17.34
N LYS A 195 -14.80 -2.52 -16.68
CA LYS A 195 -13.72 -1.53 -16.85
C LYS A 195 -13.11 -1.01 -15.55
N ALA A 196 -13.76 -1.26 -14.43
CA ALA A 196 -13.37 -0.73 -13.13
C ALA A 196 -13.72 -1.74 -12.04
N TYR A 197 -13.06 -1.60 -10.90
CA TYR A 197 -13.60 -2.11 -9.66
C TYR A 197 -13.77 -0.95 -8.70
N PHE A 198 -14.75 -1.13 -7.83
CA PHE A 198 -15.18 -0.16 -6.84
C PHE A 198 -15.25 -0.88 -5.49
N ALA A 199 -14.68 -0.26 -4.45
CA ALA A 199 -14.61 -0.86 -3.13
C ALA A 199 -15.25 0.08 -2.10
N ILE A 200 -16.07 -0.49 -1.22
CA ILE A 200 -16.57 0.13 0.01
C ILE A 200 -15.97 -0.65 1.17
N ASN A 201 -15.06 -0.03 1.92
CA ASN A 201 -14.47 -0.62 3.11
C ASN A 201 -15.01 0.10 4.36
N PRO A 202 -15.74 -0.59 5.25
CA PRO A 202 -16.23 -0.03 6.50
C PRO A 202 -15.09 0.43 7.41
N LEU A 203 -15.11 1.71 7.81
CA LEU A 203 -14.24 2.24 8.87
C LEU A 203 -14.96 2.36 10.21
N SER A 204 -16.29 2.30 10.22
CA SER A 204 -17.17 2.16 11.39
C SER A 204 -18.54 1.68 10.90
N SER A 205 -19.55 1.66 11.77
CA SER A 205 -20.94 1.37 11.37
C SER A 205 -21.53 2.42 10.41
N GLU A 206 -20.96 3.63 10.36
CA GLU A 206 -21.51 4.76 9.60
C GLU A 206 -20.55 5.34 8.55
N LEU A 207 -19.23 5.18 8.76
CA LEU A 207 -18.18 5.73 7.90
C LEU A 207 -17.57 4.62 7.05
N ALA A 208 -17.44 4.86 5.74
CA ALA A 208 -16.75 3.98 4.82
C ALA A 208 -15.65 4.70 4.05
N ASN A 209 -14.57 3.99 3.77
CA ASN A 209 -13.64 4.30 2.70
C ASN A 209 -14.21 3.82 1.37
N VAL A 210 -14.26 4.72 0.39
CA VAL A 210 -14.77 4.41 -0.94
C VAL A 210 -13.69 4.68 -1.96
N MET A 211 -13.33 3.67 -2.74
CA MET A 211 -12.29 3.75 -3.75
C MET A 211 -12.77 3.19 -5.09
N ILE A 212 -12.48 3.91 -6.17
CA ILE A 212 -12.68 3.46 -7.54
C ILE A 212 -11.36 3.44 -8.30
N VAL A 213 -11.15 2.40 -9.10
CA VAL A 213 -10.04 2.35 -10.06
C VAL A 213 -10.56 2.51 -11.48
N VAL A 214 -10.24 3.65 -12.10
CA VAL A 214 -10.70 4.05 -13.44
C VAL A 214 -9.55 4.13 -14.44
N SER A 215 -9.88 4.16 -15.73
CA SER A 215 -8.92 4.44 -16.79
C SER A 215 -8.62 5.94 -16.91
N GLU A 216 -7.48 6.29 -17.52
CA GLU A 216 -7.07 7.67 -17.81
C GLU A 216 -8.12 8.40 -18.65
N SER A 217 -8.69 7.72 -19.65
CA SER A 217 -9.73 8.29 -20.52
C SER A 217 -11.03 8.56 -19.76
N ASP A 218 -11.44 7.68 -18.85
CA ASP A 218 -12.60 7.92 -18.00
C ASP A 218 -12.34 9.06 -17.00
N LEU A 219 -11.13 9.14 -16.43
CA LEU A 219 -10.74 10.23 -15.55
C LEU A 219 -10.81 11.59 -16.26
N HIS A 220 -10.34 11.69 -17.51
CA HIS A 220 -10.44 12.91 -18.31
C HIS A 220 -11.89 13.31 -18.60
N ARG A 221 -12.78 12.34 -18.86
CA ARG A 221 -14.22 12.60 -19.07
C ARG A 221 -14.91 13.11 -17.81
N TRP A 222 -14.34 12.86 -16.64
CA TRP A 222 -14.90 13.26 -15.34
C TRP A 222 -14.33 14.61 -14.85
N THR A 223 -13.53 15.31 -15.66
CA THR A 223 -13.00 16.64 -15.31
C THR A 223 -14.12 17.63 -15.00
N GLY A 224 -13.99 18.38 -13.90
CA GLY A 224 -14.98 19.37 -13.44
C GLY A 224 -16.15 18.82 -12.61
N ALA A 225 -16.55 17.55 -12.79
CA ALA A 225 -17.68 16.93 -12.08
C ALA A 225 -17.31 15.57 -11.43
N PHE A 226 -16.04 15.38 -11.10
CA PHE A 226 -15.51 14.07 -10.69
C PHE A 226 -16.23 13.49 -9.47
N ASP A 227 -16.45 14.30 -8.43
CA ASP A 227 -17.05 13.84 -7.18
C ASP A 227 -18.46 13.32 -7.41
N GLU A 228 -19.28 14.11 -8.10
CA GLU A 228 -20.65 13.76 -8.44
C GLU A 228 -20.69 12.48 -9.29
N ARG A 229 -19.81 12.35 -10.29
CA ARG A 229 -19.77 11.14 -11.13
C ARG A 229 -19.29 9.89 -10.38
N MET A 230 -18.33 10.05 -9.48
CA MET A 230 -17.83 8.96 -8.66
C MET A 230 -18.91 8.51 -7.67
N GLU A 231 -19.58 9.46 -7.02
CA GLU A 231 -20.73 9.19 -6.17
C GLU A 231 -21.87 8.51 -6.95
N GLN A 232 -22.28 9.04 -8.10
CA GLN A 232 -23.29 8.42 -8.96
C GLN A 232 -22.90 7.00 -9.38
N THR A 233 -21.62 6.77 -9.71
CA THR A 233 -21.13 5.44 -10.07
C THR A 233 -21.17 4.50 -8.86
N ALA A 234 -20.74 4.96 -7.68
CA ALA A 234 -20.83 4.23 -6.43
C ALA A 234 -22.28 3.80 -6.13
N LEU A 235 -23.18 4.76 -6.17
CA LEU A 235 -24.62 4.58 -5.95
C LEU A 235 -25.21 3.59 -6.96
N GLN A 236 -24.89 3.74 -8.24
CA GLN A 236 -25.38 2.87 -9.30
C GLN A 236 -24.90 1.42 -9.13
N LEU A 237 -23.63 1.23 -8.79
CA LEU A 237 -23.07 -0.12 -8.62
C LEU A 237 -23.61 -0.83 -7.38
N ALA A 238 -23.90 -0.07 -6.33
CA ALA A 238 -24.46 -0.56 -5.08
C ALA A 238 -26.00 -0.64 -5.08
N ALA A 239 -26.68 -0.05 -6.07
CA ALA A 239 -28.14 -0.01 -6.17
C ALA A 239 -28.73 -1.44 -6.19
N GLY A 240 -29.78 -1.65 -5.38
CA GLY A 240 -30.44 -2.95 -5.24
C GLY A 240 -29.65 -4.02 -4.47
N LYS A 241 -28.36 -3.77 -4.18
CA LYS A 241 -27.48 -4.67 -3.42
C LYS A 241 -27.33 -4.24 -1.96
N ARG A 242 -27.50 -2.95 -1.68
CA ARG A 242 -27.54 -2.40 -0.32
C ARG A 242 -28.62 -1.34 -0.18
N GLY A 243 -29.07 -1.12 1.06
CA GLY A 243 -29.82 0.07 1.40
C GLY A 243 -28.89 1.28 1.35
N ILE A 244 -29.24 2.30 0.56
CA ILE A 244 -28.46 3.53 0.46
C ILE A 244 -29.35 4.71 0.88
N GLY A 245 -28.85 5.51 1.81
CA GLY A 245 -29.46 6.79 2.20
C GLY A 245 -28.90 7.94 1.36
N SER A 246 -28.79 9.13 1.97
CA SER A 246 -28.08 10.25 1.35
C SER A 246 -26.57 10.07 1.56
N VAL A 247 -25.87 9.60 0.53
CA VAL A 247 -24.41 9.45 0.56
C VAL A 247 -23.76 10.82 0.58
N GLN A 248 -22.79 11.02 1.47
CA GLN A 248 -22.10 12.31 1.62
C GLN A 248 -20.61 12.08 1.87
N ARG A 249 -19.76 12.79 1.12
CA ARG A 249 -18.31 12.74 1.33
C ARG A 249 -17.93 13.47 2.61
N VAL A 250 -17.13 12.81 3.43
CA VAL A 250 -16.46 13.38 4.60
C VAL A 250 -15.01 13.71 4.23
N GLY A 251 -14.64 14.99 4.38
CA GLY A 251 -13.26 15.44 4.15
C GLY A 251 -12.85 15.54 2.68
N LYS A 252 -11.55 15.36 2.42
CA LYS A 252 -10.93 15.63 1.11
C LYS A 252 -10.96 14.38 0.21
N ARG A 253 -11.18 14.60 -1.09
CA ARG A 253 -10.90 13.58 -2.12
C ARG A 253 -9.41 13.27 -2.17
N VAL A 254 -9.13 11.99 -2.39
CA VAL A 254 -7.79 11.48 -2.63
C VAL A 254 -7.71 10.85 -4.01
N ALA A 255 -6.64 11.10 -4.74
CA ALA A 255 -6.39 10.53 -6.07
C ALA A 255 -4.92 10.16 -6.21
N ILE A 256 -4.64 9.06 -6.92
CA ILE A 256 -3.29 8.61 -7.20
C ILE A 256 -3.24 7.87 -8.54
N GLY A 257 -2.18 8.14 -9.28
CA GLY A 257 -1.82 7.38 -10.46
C GLY A 257 -0.73 8.08 -11.28
N PRO A 258 -0.30 7.47 -12.39
CA PRO A 258 -0.73 6.14 -12.85
C PRO A 258 -0.36 5.03 -11.85
N LEU A 259 -1.24 4.03 -11.70
CA LEU A 259 -1.05 2.87 -10.82
C LEU A 259 -0.05 1.87 -11.42
N ALA A 260 1.16 2.34 -11.68
CA ALA A 260 2.28 1.53 -12.14
C ALA A 260 3.58 2.23 -11.78
N HIS A 261 4.42 1.52 -11.05
CA HIS A 261 5.78 1.94 -10.75
C HIS A 261 6.65 0.71 -10.68
N GLU A 262 7.69 0.70 -11.50
CA GLU A 262 8.72 -0.33 -11.53
C GLU A 262 10.05 0.36 -11.21
N VAL A 263 10.92 -0.33 -10.48
CA VAL A 263 12.30 0.09 -10.24
C VAL A 263 13.24 -0.90 -10.92
N ARG A 264 14.38 -0.42 -11.40
CA ARG A 264 15.44 -1.29 -11.95
C ARG A 264 16.23 -1.96 -10.84
N LYS A 265 16.44 -1.24 -9.73
CA LYS A 265 17.15 -1.68 -8.54
C LYS A 265 16.38 -1.21 -7.31
N VAL A 266 16.46 -1.97 -6.23
CA VAL A 266 15.87 -1.59 -4.93
C VAL A 266 16.90 -1.09 -3.94
N ALA A 267 18.19 -1.28 -4.24
CA ALA A 267 19.29 -0.75 -3.48
C ALA A 267 20.49 -0.48 -4.39
N GLU A 268 21.30 0.48 -4.00
CA GLU A 268 22.64 0.77 -4.50
C GLU A 268 23.49 1.20 -3.30
N GLU A 269 24.78 1.45 -3.53
CA GLU A 269 25.67 1.91 -2.47
C GLU A 269 25.09 3.13 -1.72
N ASN A 270 24.96 2.99 -0.39
CA ASN A 270 24.38 3.97 0.54
C ASN A 270 22.90 4.35 0.31
N VAL A 271 22.17 3.67 -0.59
CA VAL A 271 20.77 4.01 -0.87
C VAL A 271 19.90 2.77 -0.97
N TYR A 272 18.80 2.78 -0.23
CA TYR A 272 17.77 1.75 -0.26
C TYR A 272 16.41 2.39 -0.58
N VAL A 273 15.54 1.71 -1.33
CA VAL A 273 14.14 2.13 -1.51
C VAL A 273 13.20 1.07 -0.96
N VAL A 274 12.09 1.50 -0.36
CA VAL A 274 11.10 0.64 0.32
C VAL A 274 9.66 1.06 -0.01
N GLY A 275 8.70 0.15 0.23
CA GLY A 275 7.30 0.35 -0.08
C GLY A 275 7.06 0.71 -1.55
N ASP A 276 6.12 1.61 -1.82
CA ASP A 276 5.79 2.01 -3.19
C ASP A 276 6.96 2.70 -3.93
N ALA A 277 7.99 3.18 -3.22
CA ALA A 277 9.21 3.70 -3.86
C ALA A 277 10.03 2.59 -4.53
N ALA A 278 9.95 1.36 -4.00
CA ALA A 278 10.63 0.15 -4.46
C ALA A 278 9.82 -0.67 -5.49
N GLY A 279 8.65 -0.18 -5.89
CA GLY A 279 7.76 -0.84 -6.84
C GLY A 279 6.33 -0.87 -6.33
N PHE A 280 5.38 -0.83 -7.26
CA PHE A 280 3.96 -0.76 -6.95
C PHE A 280 3.21 -1.99 -7.48
N VAL A 281 2.37 -2.58 -6.64
CA VAL A 281 1.48 -3.71 -6.98
C VAL A 281 0.04 -3.20 -7.02
N ASP A 282 -0.77 -3.66 -7.99
CA ASP A 282 -2.18 -3.25 -8.12
C ASP A 282 -2.94 -3.41 -6.80
N PRO A 283 -3.74 -2.41 -6.38
CA PRO A 283 -4.34 -2.40 -5.05
C PRO A 283 -5.46 -3.42 -4.86
N PHE A 284 -5.88 -4.16 -5.89
CA PHE A 284 -6.98 -5.12 -5.80
C PHE A 284 -6.81 -6.12 -4.64
N THR A 285 -5.58 -6.57 -4.36
CA THR A 285 -5.33 -7.56 -3.31
C THR A 285 -5.22 -6.95 -1.91
N GLY A 286 -5.25 -5.62 -1.77
CA GLY A 286 -5.19 -4.93 -0.47
C GLY A 286 -3.84 -5.04 0.26
N GLN A 287 -2.75 -5.44 -0.40
CA GLN A 287 -1.49 -5.80 0.28
C GLN A 287 -0.46 -4.66 0.37
N GLY A 288 -0.81 -3.44 -0.03
CA GLY A 288 0.16 -2.32 -0.10
C GLY A 288 0.85 -2.04 1.24
N VAL A 289 0.11 -2.01 2.34
CA VAL A 289 0.69 -1.77 3.67
C VAL A 289 1.57 -2.93 4.12
N PHE A 290 1.14 -4.18 3.91
CA PHE A 290 1.98 -5.36 4.18
C PHE A 290 3.32 -5.29 3.43
N LEU A 291 3.31 -4.96 2.14
CA LEU A 291 4.52 -4.84 1.33
C LEU A 291 5.42 -3.69 1.83
N ALA A 292 4.83 -2.58 2.23
CA ALA A 292 5.54 -1.44 2.82
C ALA A 292 6.25 -1.81 4.12
N LEU A 293 5.55 -2.47 5.05
CA LEU A 293 6.11 -2.94 6.32
C LEU A 293 7.21 -4.00 6.09
N ARG A 294 6.98 -4.96 5.18
CA ARG A 294 7.92 -6.04 4.90
C ARG A 294 9.21 -5.53 4.28
N SER A 295 9.11 -4.68 3.25
CA SER A 295 10.30 -4.09 2.61
C SER A 295 11.09 -3.21 3.57
N ALA A 296 10.41 -2.43 4.42
CA ALA A 296 11.05 -1.64 5.47
C ALA A 296 11.85 -2.48 6.46
N LYS A 297 11.30 -3.63 6.90
CA LYS A 297 12.01 -4.59 7.75
C LYS A 297 13.27 -5.13 7.06
N LEU A 298 13.12 -5.63 5.83
CA LEU A 298 14.23 -6.20 5.07
C LEU A 298 15.34 -5.17 4.79
N ALA A 299 14.98 -3.93 4.49
CA ALA A 299 15.95 -2.85 4.29
C ALA A 299 16.66 -2.48 5.59
N ALA A 300 15.94 -2.39 6.72
CA ALA A 300 16.57 -2.10 8.02
C ALA A 300 17.61 -3.17 8.38
N GLU A 301 17.27 -4.46 8.23
CA GLU A 301 18.19 -5.58 8.45
C GLU A 301 19.42 -5.53 7.53
N ALA A 302 19.24 -5.13 6.26
CA ALA A 302 20.33 -4.95 5.32
C ALA A 302 21.25 -3.78 5.72
N ILE A 303 20.68 -2.62 6.02
CA ILE A 303 21.41 -1.43 6.44
C ILE A 303 22.24 -1.70 7.70
N GLU A 304 21.66 -2.40 8.69
CA GLU A 304 22.37 -2.83 9.89
C GLU A 304 23.55 -3.75 9.57
N ALA A 305 23.38 -4.73 8.67
CA ALA A 305 24.45 -5.65 8.29
C ALA A 305 25.59 -4.94 7.55
N GLU A 306 25.27 -4.02 6.65
CA GLU A 306 26.24 -3.23 5.89
C GLU A 306 27.04 -2.29 6.80
N LEU A 307 26.37 -1.55 7.68
CA LEU A 307 27.01 -0.61 8.62
C LEU A 307 27.83 -1.32 9.71
N ALA A 308 27.45 -2.54 10.08
CA ALA A 308 28.23 -3.35 11.02
C ALA A 308 29.42 -4.08 10.36
N HIS A 309 29.62 -3.91 9.04
CA HIS A 309 30.66 -4.59 8.25
C HIS A 309 30.69 -6.12 8.44
N LYS A 310 29.53 -6.75 8.69
CA LYS A 310 29.42 -8.19 8.96
C LYS A 310 29.65 -9.05 7.72
N GLU A 311 29.46 -8.47 6.55
CA GLU A 311 29.54 -9.13 5.24
C GLU A 311 29.81 -8.08 4.16
N SER A 312 30.21 -8.51 2.97
CA SER A 312 30.40 -7.60 1.83
C SER A 312 29.11 -6.83 1.54
N ALA A 313 29.21 -5.50 1.46
CA ALA A 313 28.09 -4.61 1.16
C ALA A 313 27.33 -5.00 -0.13
N GLN A 314 28.05 -5.52 -1.12
CA GLN A 314 27.45 -6.04 -2.34
C GLN A 314 26.56 -7.26 -2.09
N ASN A 315 26.99 -8.18 -1.21
CA ASN A 315 26.22 -9.38 -0.86
C ASN A 315 24.96 -9.00 -0.07
N VAL A 316 25.07 -8.03 0.84
CA VAL A 316 23.93 -7.48 1.60
C VAL A 316 22.86 -6.96 0.64
N ARG A 317 23.26 -6.07 -0.29
CA ARG A 317 22.34 -5.47 -1.27
C ARG A 317 21.75 -6.50 -2.22
N ALA A 318 22.52 -7.50 -2.63
CA ALA A 318 22.05 -8.61 -3.45
C ALA A 318 21.00 -9.45 -2.70
N ARG A 319 21.22 -9.76 -1.41
CA ARG A 319 20.25 -10.47 -0.57
C ARG A 319 18.97 -9.67 -0.39
N TYR A 320 19.07 -8.37 -0.08
CA TYR A 320 17.90 -7.49 0.00
C TYR A 320 17.10 -7.51 -1.30
N SER A 321 17.78 -7.36 -2.44
CA SER A 321 17.13 -7.38 -3.76
C SER A 321 16.44 -8.71 -4.06
N ALA A 322 17.06 -9.84 -3.72
CA ALA A 322 16.49 -11.17 -3.91
C ALA A 322 15.24 -11.39 -3.03
N GLU A 323 15.31 -11.05 -1.74
CA GLU A 323 14.17 -11.20 -0.82
C GLU A 323 13.03 -10.25 -1.17
N HIS A 324 13.34 -9.01 -1.53
CA HIS A 324 12.36 -8.07 -2.07
C HIS A 324 11.68 -8.64 -3.32
N GLY A 325 12.45 -9.15 -4.28
CA GLY A 325 11.95 -9.75 -5.51
C GLY A 325 11.03 -10.97 -5.27
N LYS A 326 11.35 -11.82 -4.29
CA LYS A 326 10.48 -12.94 -3.88
C LYS A 326 9.14 -12.46 -3.37
N VAL A 327 9.16 -11.46 -2.47
CA VAL A 327 7.94 -10.89 -1.87
C VAL A 327 7.10 -10.18 -2.93
N PHE A 328 7.65 -9.19 -3.63
CA PHE A 328 6.90 -8.38 -4.58
C PHE A 328 6.53 -9.15 -5.85
N GLY A 329 7.42 -9.99 -6.38
CA GLY A 329 7.21 -10.72 -7.62
C GLY A 329 6.11 -11.77 -7.55
N ALA A 330 5.93 -12.42 -6.39
CA ALA A 330 4.80 -13.32 -6.17
C ALA A 330 3.47 -12.53 -6.23
N ARG A 331 3.40 -11.38 -5.54
CA ARG A 331 2.18 -10.55 -5.48
C ARG A 331 1.87 -9.85 -6.81
N ALA A 332 2.90 -9.42 -7.54
CA ALA A 332 2.75 -8.84 -8.87
C ALA A 332 2.10 -9.83 -9.86
N ARG A 333 2.44 -11.13 -9.78
CA ARG A 333 1.80 -12.18 -10.60
C ARG A 333 0.31 -12.34 -10.28
N VAL A 334 -0.04 -12.33 -8.99
CA VAL A 334 -1.45 -12.36 -8.55
C VAL A 334 -2.21 -11.14 -9.08
N ALA A 335 -1.66 -9.95 -8.86
CA ALA A 335 -2.24 -8.70 -9.32
C ALA A 335 -2.42 -8.67 -10.84
N ALA A 336 -1.44 -9.16 -11.61
CA ALA A 336 -1.53 -9.25 -13.07
C ALA A 336 -2.64 -10.20 -13.52
N LEU A 337 -2.77 -11.38 -12.89
CA LEU A 337 -3.85 -12.31 -13.17
C LEU A 337 -5.21 -11.68 -12.87
N VAL A 338 -5.38 -11.08 -11.70
CA VAL A 338 -6.66 -10.49 -11.33
C VAL A 338 -7.02 -9.33 -12.26
N SER A 339 -6.05 -8.47 -12.58
CA SER A 339 -6.23 -7.41 -13.57
C SER A 339 -6.66 -7.96 -14.93
N PHE A 340 -6.08 -9.08 -15.38
CA PHE A 340 -6.49 -9.76 -16.60
C PHE A 340 -7.92 -10.32 -16.52
N LEU A 341 -8.29 -10.94 -15.40
CA LEU A 341 -9.64 -11.47 -15.16
C LEU A 341 -10.69 -10.35 -15.17
N ILE A 342 -10.44 -9.23 -14.50
CA ILE A 342 -11.37 -8.08 -14.45
C ILE A 342 -11.58 -7.49 -15.85
N ARG A 343 -10.54 -7.47 -16.68
CA ARG A 343 -10.62 -6.97 -18.07
C ARG A 343 -11.36 -7.92 -19.02
N THR A 344 -11.67 -9.14 -18.58
CA THR A 344 -12.25 -10.18 -19.42
C THR A 344 -13.57 -10.70 -18.82
N PRO A 345 -14.72 -10.08 -19.15
CA PRO A 345 -15.97 -10.30 -18.41
C PRO A 345 -16.46 -11.76 -18.34
N TRP A 346 -16.25 -12.55 -19.40
CA TRP A 346 -16.65 -13.95 -19.41
C TRP A 346 -15.80 -14.80 -18.45
N LEU A 347 -14.50 -14.48 -18.31
CA LEU A 347 -13.61 -15.09 -17.34
C LEU A 347 -13.96 -14.66 -15.92
N THR A 348 -14.28 -13.39 -15.69
CA THR A 348 -14.73 -12.91 -14.37
C THR A 348 -15.96 -13.68 -13.89
N ARG A 349 -16.97 -13.82 -14.76
CA ARG A 349 -18.19 -14.59 -14.45
C ARG A 349 -17.93 -16.08 -14.25
N ARG A 350 -16.95 -16.65 -14.94
CA ARG A 350 -16.58 -18.07 -14.76
C ARG A 350 -15.84 -18.28 -13.45
N ALA A 351 -14.88 -17.41 -13.15
CA ALA A 351 -14.19 -17.36 -11.86
C ALA A 351 -15.15 -17.21 -10.69
N ALA A 352 -16.12 -16.29 -10.77
CA ALA A 352 -17.13 -16.11 -9.75
C ALA A 352 -17.95 -17.40 -9.51
N ARG A 353 -18.46 -18.03 -10.58
CA ARG A 353 -19.22 -19.30 -10.48
C ARG A 353 -18.39 -20.46 -9.93
N ASN A 354 -17.12 -20.56 -10.30
CA ASN A 354 -16.24 -21.61 -9.80
C ASN A 354 -15.91 -21.41 -8.32
N LEU A 355 -15.71 -20.15 -7.89
CA LEU A 355 -15.56 -19.79 -6.48
C LEU A 355 -16.82 -20.08 -5.68
N GLU A 356 -18.01 -19.86 -6.24
CA GLU A 356 -19.27 -20.23 -5.60
C GLU A 356 -19.37 -21.74 -5.32
N ARG A 357 -18.89 -22.56 -6.26
CA ARG A 357 -19.01 -24.03 -6.23
C ARG A 357 -17.92 -24.75 -5.44
N SER A 358 -16.75 -24.13 -5.25
CA SER A 358 -15.59 -24.78 -4.63
C SER A 358 -15.11 -24.02 -3.39
N ALA A 359 -15.38 -24.60 -2.21
CA ALA A 359 -14.86 -24.08 -0.95
C ALA A 359 -13.33 -24.11 -0.90
N GLU A 360 -12.71 -25.15 -1.46
CA GLU A 360 -11.25 -25.26 -1.59
C GLU A 360 -10.68 -24.09 -2.39
N LEU A 361 -11.24 -23.79 -3.56
CA LEU A 361 -10.79 -22.67 -4.40
C LEU A 361 -10.96 -21.32 -3.70
N ARG A 362 -12.06 -21.13 -2.95
CA ARG A 362 -12.25 -19.93 -2.10
C ARG A 362 -11.15 -19.82 -1.06
N ASN A 363 -10.90 -20.89 -0.31
CA ASN A 363 -9.90 -20.90 0.75
C ASN A 363 -8.50 -20.59 0.20
N SER A 364 -8.13 -21.19 -0.94
CA SER A 364 -6.85 -20.92 -1.58
C SER A 364 -6.70 -19.45 -1.99
N ILE A 365 -7.71 -18.86 -2.65
CA ILE A 365 -7.65 -17.42 -3.03
C ILE A 365 -7.63 -16.52 -1.80
N MET A 366 -8.41 -16.84 -0.77
CA MET A 366 -8.44 -16.06 0.46
C MET A 366 -7.13 -16.15 1.23
N SER A 367 -6.44 -17.29 1.24
CA SER A 367 -5.11 -17.41 1.83
C SER A 367 -4.11 -16.42 1.18
N VAL A 368 -4.21 -16.24 -0.14
CA VAL A 368 -3.38 -15.30 -0.90
C VAL A 368 -3.73 -13.86 -0.55
N ILE A 369 -5.02 -13.49 -0.52
CA ILE A 369 -5.48 -12.12 -0.23
C ILE A 369 -5.19 -11.74 1.23
N ALA A 370 -5.49 -12.64 2.18
CA ALA A 370 -5.17 -12.49 3.60
C ALA A 370 -3.65 -12.44 3.85
N GLY A 371 -2.85 -12.92 2.90
CA GLY A 371 -1.39 -12.91 2.98
C GLY A 371 -0.81 -13.96 3.93
N GLN A 372 -1.61 -14.97 4.31
CA GLN A 372 -1.21 -16.04 5.22
C GLN A 372 0.08 -16.73 4.73
N GLN A 373 0.97 -17.12 5.65
CA GLN A 373 2.17 -17.87 5.32
C GLN A 373 2.14 -19.31 5.89
N PRO A 374 2.53 -20.34 5.11
CA PRO A 374 2.88 -20.25 3.69
C PRO A 374 1.63 -19.95 2.84
N SER A 375 1.71 -18.94 1.97
CA SER A 375 0.62 -18.66 1.01
C SER A 375 0.68 -19.73 -0.06
N GLU A 376 -0.42 -20.43 -0.35
CA GLU A 376 -0.45 -21.31 -1.52
C GLU A 376 -0.06 -20.50 -2.76
N PRO A 377 0.96 -20.93 -3.53
CA PRO A 377 1.34 -20.20 -4.72
C PRO A 377 0.19 -20.24 -5.72
N LEU A 378 -0.12 -19.09 -6.32
CA LEU A 378 -0.96 -19.01 -7.51
C LEU A 378 -0.26 -19.71 -8.68
N ASN A 379 -0.44 -21.02 -8.74
CA ASN A 379 0.14 -21.89 -9.76
C ASN A 379 -0.83 -22.04 -10.94
N SER A 380 -0.31 -22.52 -12.06
CA SER A 380 -1.07 -22.69 -13.30
C SER A 380 -2.33 -23.54 -13.12
N ALA A 381 -2.26 -24.56 -12.26
CA ALA A 381 -3.38 -25.45 -11.97
C ALA A 381 -4.53 -24.74 -11.23
N MET A 382 -4.21 -23.86 -10.27
CA MET A 382 -5.22 -23.06 -9.58
C MET A 382 -5.85 -22.02 -10.50
N ILE A 383 -5.05 -21.39 -11.37
CA ILE A 383 -5.55 -20.47 -12.40
C ILE A 383 -6.50 -21.22 -13.33
N LEU A 384 -6.12 -22.41 -13.79
CA LEU A 384 -6.98 -23.29 -14.58
C LEU A 384 -8.27 -23.60 -13.83
N ARG A 385 -8.24 -24.07 -12.58
CA ARG A 385 -9.48 -24.31 -11.80
C ARG A 385 -10.36 -23.07 -11.64
N LEU A 386 -9.76 -21.88 -11.60
CA LEU A 386 -10.50 -20.63 -11.50
C LEU A 386 -11.25 -20.31 -12.80
N VAL A 387 -10.66 -20.55 -13.97
CA VAL A 387 -11.25 -20.13 -15.26
C VAL A 387 -11.76 -21.25 -16.15
N ALA A 388 -11.39 -22.50 -15.87
CA ALA A 388 -11.81 -23.70 -16.58
C ALA A 388 -13.26 -24.05 -16.28
#